data_AF-S4NUD5-F1
#
_entry.id   AF-S4NUD5-F1
#
_cell.length_a   1.000
_cell.length_b   1.000
_cell.length_c   1.000
_cell.angle_alpha   90.00
_cell.angle_beta   90.00
_cell.angle_gamma   90.00
#
_symmetry.space_group_name_H-M   'P 1'
#
loop_
_entity.id
_entity.type
_entity.pdbx_description
1 polymer ?
#
loop_
_entity_poly.entity_id
_entity_poly.type
_entity_poly.pdbx_seq_one_letter_code
_entity_poly.pdbx_strand_id
1 'polypeptide(L)'
;RSPVFSHLNASLQGITTIRAFGAQEALIREFDNHQDLHSSAWYLFIASSRAFGFWLDLVCVVYIAVVTLSFLVFGNEEYGGNVGLA
;
A
#
# COMPACT_ATOMS: atom_id res chain seq x y z
N ARG A 1 -6.05 8.37 -22.42
CA ARG A 1 -4.69 8.68 -22.92
C ARG A 1 -3.92 9.29 -21.76
N SER A 2 -2.87 8.64 -21.23
CA SER A 2 -2.18 9.13 -20.03
C SER A 2 -1.58 10.52 -20.27
N PRO A 3 -1.80 11.51 -19.38
CA PRO A 3 -1.22 12.85 -19.49
C PRO A 3 0.31 12.82 -19.57
N VAL A 4 0.94 11.84 -18.90
CA VAL A 4 2.37 11.54 -18.96
C VAL A 4 2.84 11.27 -20.40
N PHE A 5 2.11 10.44 -21.16
CA PHE A 5 2.45 10.15 -22.57
C PHE A 5 2.22 11.34 -23.50
N SER A 6 1.20 12.16 -23.23
CA SER A 6 0.97 13.38 -24.01
C SER A 6 2.07 14.42 -23.77
N HIS A 7 2.51 14.57 -22.51
CA HIS A 7 3.57 15.49 -22.12
C HIS A 7 4.94 15.06 -22.69
N LEU A 8 5.24 13.75 -22.67
CA LEU A 8 6.41 13.19 -23.32
C LEU A 8 6.42 13.43 -24.83
N ASN A 9 5.29 13.20 -25.51
CA ASN A 9 5.19 13.42 -26.95
C ASN A 9 5.41 14.89 -27.33
N ALA A 10 4.84 15.83 -26.57
CA ALA A 10 5.06 17.25 -26.78
C ALA A 10 6.53 17.66 -26.53
N SER A 11 7.16 17.11 -25.50
CA SER A 11 8.57 17.37 -25.18
C SER A 11 9.52 16.86 -26.26
N LEU A 12 9.24 15.67 -26.82
CA LEU A 12 9.99 15.11 -27.95
C LEU A 12 9.88 15.99 -29.20
N GLN A 13 8.69 16.47 -29.51
CA GLN A 13 8.45 17.36 -30.66
C GLN A 13 9.09 18.75 -30.48
N GLY A 14 9.17 19.26 -29.25
CA GLY A 14 9.70 20.58 -28.91
C GLY A 14 11.15 20.61 -28.40
N ILE A 15 11.90 19.52 -28.49
CA ILE A 15 13.19 19.35 -27.80
C ILE A 15 14.24 20.43 -28.15
N THR A 16 14.22 20.92 -29.40
CA THR A 16 15.10 21.99 -29.87
C THR A 16 14.77 23.31 -29.19
N THR A 17 13.49 23.66 -29.11
CA THR A 17 12.99 24.85 -28.41
C THR A 17 13.31 24.77 -26.92
N ILE A 18 13.05 23.63 -26.28
CA ILE A 18 13.33 23.44 -24.84
C ILE A 18 14.81 23.70 -24.55
N ARG A 19 15.71 23.14 -25.36
CA ARG A 19 17.16 23.34 -25.22
C ARG A 19 17.59 24.78 -25.51
N ALA A 20 16.98 25.44 -26.51
CA ALA A 20 17.29 26.82 -26.86
C ALA A 20 16.92 27.81 -25.73
N PHE A 21 15.87 27.51 -24.95
CA PHE A 21 15.42 28.34 -23.83
C PHE A 21 15.91 27.86 -22.46
N GLY A 22 16.64 26.73 -22.37
CA GLY A 22 17.09 26.18 -21.09
C GLY A 22 15.96 25.70 -20.17
N ALA A 23 14.78 25.37 -20.73
CA ALA A 23 13.56 25.06 -19.96
C ALA A 23 13.45 23.60 -19.46
N GLN A 24 14.54 22.83 -19.52
CA GLN A 24 14.56 21.40 -19.18
C GLN A 24 14.09 21.15 -17.73
N GLU A 25 14.64 21.87 -16.75
CA GLU A 25 14.31 21.65 -15.33
C GLU A 25 12.83 21.94 -15.03
N ALA A 26 12.27 22.99 -15.64
CA ALA A 26 10.88 23.34 -15.46
C ALA A 26 9.94 22.23 -15.95
N LEU A 27 10.22 21.64 -17.12
CA LEU A 27 9.43 20.54 -17.66
C LEU A 27 9.63 19.23 -16.88
N ILE A 28 10.85 18.94 -16.41
CA ILE A 28 11.10 17.77 -15.56
C ILE A 28 10.28 17.88 -14.27
N ARG A 29 10.29 19.05 -13.63
CA ARG A 29 9.53 19.29 -12.40
C ARG A 29 8.01 19.14 -12.61
N GLU A 30 7.49 19.61 -13.74
CA GLU A 30 6.08 19.45 -14.09
C GLU A 30 5.72 17.97 -14.31
N PHE A 31 6.59 17.21 -14.98
CA PHE A 31 6.43 15.79 -15.20
C PHE A 31 6.50 14.98 -13.90
N ASP A 32 7.44 15.29 -13.02
CA ASP A 32 7.56 14.66 -11.70
C ASP A 32 6.32 14.93 -10.86
N ASN A 33 5.79 16.16 -10.86
CA ASN A 33 4.57 16.49 -10.12
C ASN A 33 3.36 15.65 -10.59
N HIS A 34 3.23 15.45 -11.91
CA HIS A 34 2.19 14.58 -12.48
C HIS A 34 2.36 13.10 -12.05
N GLN A 35 3.59 12.61 -12.00
CA GLN A 35 3.88 11.23 -11.58
C GLN A 35 3.72 11.04 -10.07
N ASP A 36 4.10 12.02 -9.27
CA ASP A 36 4.12 11.94 -7.82
C ASP A 36 2.70 11.92 -7.26
N LEU A 37 1.77 12.69 -7.82
CA LEU A 37 0.36 12.65 -7.42
C LEU A 37 -0.28 11.27 -7.62
N HIS A 38 0.01 10.62 -8.75
CA HIS A 38 -0.52 9.29 -9.04
C HIS A 38 0.18 8.19 -8.22
N SER A 39 1.52 8.27 -8.12
CA SER A 39 2.33 7.29 -7.40
C SER A 39 2.10 7.34 -5.89
N SER A 40 1.98 8.54 -5.32
CA SER A 40 1.72 8.72 -3.88
C SER A 40 0.36 8.19 -3.48
N ALA A 41 -0.71 8.49 -4.23
CA ALA A 41 -2.05 7.97 -3.96
C ALA A 41 -2.09 6.44 -4.02
N TRP A 42 -1.44 5.84 -5.03
CA TRP A 42 -1.34 4.39 -5.16
C TRP A 42 -0.52 3.75 -4.03
N TYR A 43 0.62 4.35 -3.68
CA TYR A 43 1.43 3.90 -2.56
C TYR A 43 0.67 3.95 -1.24
N LEU A 44 -0.07 5.04 -1.00
CA LEU A 44 -0.87 5.22 0.22
C LEU A 44 -2.00 4.19 0.30
N PHE A 45 -2.62 3.84 -0.82
CA PHE A 45 -3.59 2.74 -0.89
C PHE A 45 -2.96 1.38 -0.51
N ILE A 46 -1.79 1.05 -1.07
CA ILE A 46 -1.07 -0.19 -0.74
C ILE A 46 -0.68 -0.21 0.73
N ALA A 47 -0.06 0.87 1.22
CA ALA A 47 0.40 0.99 2.60
C ALA A 47 -0.77 0.86 3.59
N SER A 48 -1.89 1.53 3.33
CA SER A 48 -3.10 1.44 4.15
C SER A 48 -3.68 0.01 4.14
N SER A 49 -3.71 -0.65 2.98
CA SER A 49 -4.22 -2.02 2.87
C SER A 49 -3.36 -3.00 3.66
N ARG A 50 -2.03 -2.85 3.59
CA ARG A 50 -1.07 -3.66 4.34
C ARG A 50 -1.17 -3.42 5.85
N ALA A 51 -1.25 -2.16 6.27
CA ALA A 51 -1.39 -1.81 7.68
C ALA A 51 -2.70 -2.38 8.26
N PHE A 52 -3.80 -2.25 7.52
CA PHE A 52 -5.10 -2.80 7.93
C PHE A 52 -5.04 -4.33 8.07
N GLY A 53 -4.47 -5.04 7.08
CA GLY A 53 -4.26 -6.49 7.17
C GLY A 53 -3.44 -6.90 8.38
N PHE A 54 -2.33 -6.20 8.65
CA PHE A 54 -1.49 -6.46 9.83
C PHE A 54 -2.28 -6.29 11.15
N TRP A 55 -3.10 -5.25 11.26
CA TRP A 55 -3.94 -5.04 12.44
C TRP A 55 -4.99 -6.13 12.61
N LEU A 56 -5.63 -6.57 11.53
CA LEU A 56 -6.56 -7.70 11.57
C LEU A 56 -5.89 -8.99 12.03
N ASP A 57 -4.71 -9.30 11.49
CA ASP A 57 -3.93 -10.47 11.89
C ASP A 57 -3.57 -10.40 13.38
N LEU A 58 -3.15 -9.24 13.86
CA LEU A 58 -2.82 -9.03 15.28
C LEU A 58 -4.04 -9.26 16.19
N VAL A 59 -5.22 -8.74 15.81
CA VAL A 59 -6.47 -8.98 16.56
C VAL A 59 -6.84 -10.46 16.54
N CYS A 60 -6.72 -11.14 15.40
CA CYS A 60 -6.97 -12.57 15.28
C CYS A 60 -6.05 -13.39 16.20
N VAL A 61 -4.75 -13.10 16.19
CA VAL A 61 -3.77 -13.79 17.03
C VAL A 61 -4.07 -13.57 18.51
N VAL A 62 -4.37 -12.34 18.92
CA VAL A 62 -4.74 -12.03 20.31
C VAL A 62 -6.01 -12.77 20.71
N TYR A 63 -7.03 -12.79 19.85
CA TYR A 63 -8.28 -13.50 20.11
C TYR A 63 -8.04 -15.01 20.28
N ILE A 64 -7.31 -15.64 19.37
CA ILE A 64 -6.95 -17.07 19.46
C ILE A 64 -6.15 -17.34 20.73
N ALA A 65 -5.19 -16.48 21.08
CA ALA A 65 -4.40 -16.60 22.31
C ALA A 65 -5.29 -16.52 23.56
N VAL A 66 -6.25 -15.58 23.61
CA VAL A 66 -7.19 -15.46 24.73
C VAL A 66 -8.07 -16.70 24.84
N VAL A 67 -8.65 -17.18 23.74
CA VAL A 67 -9.52 -18.37 23.73
C VAL A 67 -8.74 -19.61 24.18
N THR A 68 -7.55 -19.82 23.59
CA THR A 68 -6.70 -20.98 23.93
C THR A 68 -6.21 -20.95 25.38
N LEU A 69 -5.78 -19.79 25.89
CA LEU A 69 -5.39 -19.64 27.29
C LEU A 69 -6.58 -19.78 28.24
N SER A 70 -7.77 -19.29 27.87
CA SER A 70 -8.97 -19.46 28.68
C SER A 70 -9.33 -20.94 28.83
N PHE A 71 -9.27 -21.71 27.74
CA PHE A 71 -9.43 -23.17 27.80
C PHE A 71 -8.33 -23.85 28.62
N LEU A 72 -7.08 -23.39 28.55
CA LEU A 72 -5.98 -23.95 29.33
C LEU A 72 -6.12 -23.69 30.83
N VAL A 73 -6.53 -22.48 31.23
CA VAL A 73 -6.61 -22.05 32.63
C VAL A 73 -7.90 -22.52 33.31
N PHE A 74 -9.03 -22.43 32.62
CA PHE A 74 -10.34 -22.85 33.14
C PHE A 74 -10.65 -24.34 32.84
N GLY A 75 -9.87 -25.00 31.99
CA GLY A 75 -10.04 -26.42 31.61
C GLY A 75 -9.63 -27.44 32.68
N ASN A 76 -9.69 -27.09 33.96
CA ASN A 76 -9.54 -28.06 35.05
C ASN A 76 -10.81 -28.90 35.28
N GLU A 77 -11.93 -28.64 34.58
CA GLU A 77 -13.15 -29.45 34.75
C GLU A 77 -13.60 -30.28 33.55
N GLU A 78 -13.37 -29.94 32.26
CA GLU A 78 -13.81 -30.85 31.18
C GLU A 78 -12.98 -30.80 29.87
N TYR A 79 -12.42 -31.96 29.52
CA TYR A 79 -12.20 -32.46 28.15
C TYR A 79 -11.55 -31.54 27.09
N GLY A 80 -10.32 -31.09 27.32
CA GLY A 80 -9.49 -30.49 26.25
C GLY A 80 -9.26 -31.40 25.02
N GLY A 81 -9.45 -32.72 25.17
CA GLY A 81 -9.31 -33.71 24.08
C GLY A 81 -10.51 -33.83 23.13
N ASN A 82 -11.70 -33.31 23.48
CA ASN A 82 -12.92 -33.47 22.66
C ASN A 82 -13.18 -32.25 21.73
N VAL A 83 -12.52 -31.12 21.97
CA VAL A 83 -12.77 -29.86 21.26
C VAL A 83 -12.05 -29.76 19.91
N GLY A 84 -11.04 -30.61 19.66
CA GLY A 84 -10.29 -30.66 18.40
C GLY A 84 -10.76 -31.76 17.43
N LEU A 85 -11.77 -32.56 17.80
CA LEU A 85 -12.26 -33.73 17.06
C LEU A 85 -13.75 -33.65 16.68
N ALA A 86 -14.44 -32.55 17.00
CA ALA A 86 -15.82 -32.29 16.63
C ALA A 86 -15.93 -31.20 15.55
#